data_AF-A0A4V2V1G0-F1
#
_entry.id   AF-A0A4V2V1G0-F1
#
_cell.length_a   1.000
_cell.length_b   1.000
_cell.length_c   1.000
_cell.angle_alpha   90.00
_cell.angle_beta   90.00
_cell.angle_gamma   90.00
#
_symmetry.space_group_name_H-M   'P 1'
#
loop_
_entity.id
_entity.type
_entity.pdbx_description
1 polymer ?
#
loop_
_entity_poly.entity_id
_entity_poly.type
_entity_poly.pdbx_seq_one_letter_code
_entity_poly.pdbx_strand_id
1 'polypeptide(L)'
;MADETQAQPAAEQQNVAGGTPFPPQFFECVNEYLELTHKQSQKYGEKNISLAALFAAARFNAHVYLTSVKPIAAAEERVPFLDYMTTMYRRMLNEHLDGMGEERGIDVGDSELAEEYKAAGVKIGRLKDADTTAAAANE
;
A
#
# COMPACT_ATOMS: atom_id res chain seq x y z
N MET A 1 36.26 1.59 22.81
CA MET A 1 35.72 0.20 22.82
C MET A 1 34.29 0.29 23.35
N ALA A 2 33.20 0.21 22.61
CA ALA A 2 32.89 0.30 21.18
C ALA A 2 31.46 0.90 21.17
N ASP A 3 31.25 1.99 20.43
CA ASP A 3 29.92 2.53 20.17
C ASP A 3 29.34 1.69 19.03
N GLU A 4 28.45 0.76 19.36
CA GLU A 4 27.61 0.07 18.38
C GLU A 4 26.49 1.02 17.96
N THR A 5 26.79 1.89 16.99
CA THR A 5 25.74 2.55 16.22
C THR A 5 25.12 1.48 15.32
N GLN A 6 24.06 0.85 15.82
CA GLN A 6 23.23 -0.05 15.04
C GLN A 6 22.45 0.79 14.03
N ALA A 7 23.05 0.98 12.85
CA ALA A 7 22.39 1.57 11.71
C ALA A 7 21.23 0.66 11.30
N GLN A 8 20.01 1.04 11.68
CA GLN A 8 18.79 0.48 11.09
C GLN A 8 18.82 0.80 9.60
N PRO A 9 18.61 -0.19 8.70
CA PRO A 9 18.53 0.09 7.29
C PRO A 9 17.36 1.04 7.05
N ALA A 10 17.67 2.13 6.37
CA ALA A 10 16.75 3.18 6.02
C ALA A 10 15.48 2.57 5.41
N ALA A 11 14.33 3.07 5.87
CA ALA A 11 13.04 2.93 5.21
C ALA A 11 13.08 3.67 3.86
N GLU A 12 13.90 3.19 2.93
CA GLU A 12 14.00 3.72 1.59
C GLU A 12 13.08 2.92 0.67
N GLN A 13 12.09 3.68 0.15
CA GLN A 13 11.35 3.43 -1.09
C GLN A 13 10.14 2.48 -1.03
N GLN A 14 9.13 2.90 -0.26
CA GLN A 14 7.74 2.80 -0.76
C GLN A 14 7.42 4.04 -1.61
N ASN A 15 8.08 4.14 -2.77
CA ASN A 15 7.67 5.10 -3.80
C ASN A 15 6.51 4.48 -4.57
N VAL A 16 5.32 5.06 -4.41
CA VAL A 16 4.20 4.82 -5.33
C VAL A 16 4.71 5.15 -6.72
N ALA A 17 4.78 4.16 -7.57
CA ALA A 17 5.44 4.33 -8.83
C ALA A 17 4.63 5.28 -9.72
N GLY A 18 5.20 6.45 -10.01
CA GLY A 18 4.58 7.51 -10.81
C GLY A 18 3.94 8.66 -10.04
N GLY A 19 4.11 8.76 -8.71
CA GLY A 19 3.58 9.85 -7.88
C GLY A 19 4.65 10.68 -7.16
N THR A 20 4.28 11.89 -6.74
CA THR A 20 5.07 12.70 -5.80
C THR A 20 5.40 11.87 -4.56
N PRO A 21 6.67 11.83 -4.10
CA PRO A 21 7.03 11.07 -2.91
C PRO A 21 6.21 11.54 -1.71
N PHE A 22 5.70 10.59 -0.91
CA PHE A 22 4.98 10.94 0.31
C PHE A 22 5.91 11.64 1.31
N PRO A 23 5.43 12.70 1.99
CA PRO A 23 6.22 13.35 3.02
C PRO A 23 6.46 12.38 4.20
N PRO A 24 7.55 12.50 4.97
CA PRO A 24 7.85 11.59 6.08
C PRO A 24 6.69 11.40 7.07
N GLN A 25 5.95 12.48 7.36
CA GLN A 25 4.81 12.49 8.28
C GLN A 25 3.68 11.56 7.82
N PHE A 26 3.57 11.29 6.53
CA PHE A 26 2.62 10.30 6.03
C PHE A 26 2.90 8.92 6.60
N PHE A 27 4.16 8.49 6.57
CA PHE A 27 4.56 7.17 7.06
C PHE A 27 4.49 7.09 8.59
N GLU A 28 4.72 8.20 9.30
CA GLU A 28 4.46 8.30 10.74
C GLU A 28 3.00 7.98 11.05
N CYS A 29 2.05 8.64 10.39
CA CYS A 29 0.62 8.37 10.59
C CYS A 29 0.23 6.94 10.20
N VAL A 30 0.78 6.40 9.10
CA VAL A 30 0.54 5.01 8.69
C VAL A 30 0.99 4.04 9.78
N ASN A 31 2.18 4.25 10.34
CA ASN A 31 2.71 3.41 11.41
C ASN A 31 1.85 3.48 12.68
N GLU A 32 1.34 4.65 13.05
CA GLU A 32 0.41 4.80 14.16
C GLU A 32 -0.89 3.99 13.95
N TYR A 33 -1.44 3.99 12.73
CA TYR A 33 -2.60 3.15 12.38
C TYR A 33 -2.27 1.66 12.46
N LEU A 34 -1.09 1.25 11.99
CA LEU A 34 -0.65 -0.15 12.04
C LEU A 34 -0.43 -0.62 13.47
N GLU A 35 0.17 0.20 14.33
CA GLU A 35 0.36 -0.13 15.74
C GLU A 35 -0.99 -0.32 16.45
N LEU A 36 -1.94 0.59 16.23
CA LEU A 36 -3.28 0.48 16.81
C LEU A 36 -4.02 -0.77 16.32
N THR A 37 -4.02 -1.02 15.02
CA THR A 37 -4.70 -2.18 14.44
C THR A 37 -4.04 -3.48 14.85
N HIS A 38 -2.71 -3.53 14.99
CA HIS A 38 -2.01 -4.67 15.56
C HIS A 38 -2.43 -4.94 17.00
N LYS A 39 -2.45 -3.91 17.85
CA LYS A 39 -2.92 -4.04 19.25
C LYS A 39 -4.36 -4.55 19.32
N GLN A 40 -5.24 -4.05 18.45
CA GLN A 40 -6.63 -4.50 18.39
C GLN A 40 -6.75 -5.93 17.86
N SER A 41 -5.93 -6.34 16.89
CA SER A 41 -6.01 -7.67 16.26
C SER A 41 -5.65 -8.77 17.25
N GLN A 42 -4.69 -8.53 18.15
CA GLN A 42 -4.36 -9.45 19.24
C GLN A 42 -5.54 -9.68 20.20
N LYS A 43 -6.44 -8.69 20.34
CA LYS A 43 -7.58 -8.76 21.27
C LYS A 43 -8.87 -9.29 20.63
N TYR A 44 -9.14 -8.90 19.39
CA TYR A 44 -10.43 -9.12 18.73
C TYR A 44 -10.36 -9.97 17.47
N GLY A 45 -9.16 -10.41 17.08
CA GLY A 45 -8.90 -11.23 15.89
C GLY A 45 -8.72 -10.41 14.62
N GLU A 46 -7.82 -10.85 13.75
CA GLU A 46 -7.39 -10.13 12.54
C GLU A 46 -8.54 -9.84 11.56
N LYS A 47 -9.43 -10.82 11.33
CA LYS A 47 -10.58 -10.64 10.41
C LYS A 47 -11.51 -9.51 10.85
N ASN A 48 -11.80 -9.43 12.15
CA ASN A 48 -12.67 -8.40 12.71
C ASN A 48 -12.02 -7.02 12.61
N ILE A 49 -10.72 -6.94 12.85
CA ILE A 49 -9.99 -5.67 12.82
C ILE A 49 -9.71 -5.18 11.41
N SER A 50 -9.49 -6.08 10.46
CA SER A 50 -9.43 -5.73 9.04
C SER A 50 -10.73 -5.04 8.59
N LEU A 51 -11.89 -5.61 8.94
CA LEU A 51 -13.19 -4.98 8.65
C LEU A 51 -13.38 -3.65 9.40
N ALA A 52 -12.99 -3.59 10.68
CA ALA A 52 -13.08 -2.37 11.47
C ALA A 52 -12.22 -1.23 10.89
N ALA A 53 -11.01 -1.54 10.41
CA ALA A 53 -10.12 -0.58 9.76
C ALA A 53 -10.74 -0.02 8.47
N LEU A 54 -11.32 -0.88 7.62
CA LEU A 54 -12.05 -0.46 6.42
C LEU A 54 -13.23 0.46 6.77
N PHE A 55 -14.00 0.11 7.80
CA PHE A 55 -15.14 0.90 8.24
C PHE A 55 -14.70 2.27 8.79
N ALA A 56 -13.61 2.31 9.56
CA ALA A 56 -13.03 3.56 10.08
C ALA A 56 -12.53 4.45 8.94
N ALA A 57 -11.80 3.89 7.97
CA ALA A 57 -11.33 4.61 6.79
C ALA A 57 -12.50 5.18 5.99
N ALA A 58 -13.57 4.41 5.77
CA ALA A 58 -14.77 4.87 5.08
C ALA A 58 -15.42 6.07 5.78
N ARG A 59 -15.53 6.03 7.12
CA ARG A 59 -16.09 7.15 7.91
C ARG A 59 -15.23 8.40 7.81
N PHE A 60 -13.91 8.25 7.93
CA PHE A 60 -12.99 9.38 7.79
C PHE A 60 -13.07 9.99 6.39
N ASN A 61 -13.04 9.16 5.34
CA ASN A 61 -13.10 9.62 3.96
C ASN A 61 -14.47 10.24 3.61
N ALA A 62 -15.57 9.77 4.21
CA ALA A 62 -16.87 10.43 4.08
C ALA A 62 -16.87 11.83 4.71
N HIS A 63 -16.16 12.03 5.82
CA HIS A 63 -15.96 13.36 6.39
C HIS A 63 -15.14 14.24 5.44
N VAL A 64 -14.03 13.73 4.90
CA VAL A 64 -13.19 14.45 3.91
C VAL A 64 -14.00 14.86 2.68
N TYR A 65 -14.88 13.98 2.18
CA TYR A 65 -15.79 14.31 1.07
C TYR A 65 -16.64 15.54 1.40
N LEU A 66 -17.29 15.55 2.56
CA LEU A 66 -18.18 16.63 2.99
C LEU A 66 -17.45 17.94 3.26
N THR A 67 -16.15 17.90 3.57
CA THR A 67 -15.34 19.12 3.78
C THR A 67 -14.68 19.63 2.51
N SER A 68 -14.51 18.77 1.49
CA SER A 68 -13.80 19.10 0.25
C SER A 68 -14.73 19.44 -0.91
N VAL A 69 -15.95 18.89 -0.93
CA VAL A 69 -16.93 19.09 -1.99
C VAL A 69 -17.94 20.17 -1.60
N LYS A 70 -18.19 21.11 -2.52
CA LYS A 70 -19.23 22.14 -2.32
C LYS A 70 -20.60 21.46 -2.22
N PRO A 71 -21.48 21.86 -1.28
CA PRO A 71 -22.79 21.22 -1.10
C PRO A 71 -23.64 21.13 -2.38
N ILE A 72 -23.54 22.12 -3.27
CA ILE A 72 -24.28 22.14 -4.54
C ILE A 72 -23.83 21.06 -5.54
N ALA A 73 -22.57 20.63 -5.47
CA ALA A 73 -22.01 19.59 -6.34
C ALA A 73 -22.02 18.19 -5.69
N ALA A 74 -22.45 18.10 -4.42
CA ALA A 74 -22.30 16.87 -3.62
C ALA A 74 -23.12 15.66 -4.13
N ALA A 75 -24.11 15.86 -4.98
CA ALA A 75 -24.80 14.76 -5.63
C ALA A 75 -24.01 14.20 -6.84
N GLU A 76 -23.40 15.10 -7.62
CA GLU A 76 -22.68 14.82 -8.86
C GLU A 76 -21.29 14.24 -8.58
N GLU A 77 -20.63 14.73 -7.53
CA GLU A 77 -19.25 14.35 -7.16
C GLU A 77 -19.16 13.01 -6.40
N ARG A 78 -20.30 12.42 -6.00
CA ARG A 78 -20.29 11.19 -5.19
C ARG A 78 -19.61 10.04 -5.93
N VAL A 79 -20.02 9.78 -7.17
CA VAL A 79 -19.50 8.64 -7.95
C VAL A 79 -18.02 8.85 -8.28
N PRO A 80 -17.60 10.00 -8.83
CA PRO A 80 -16.17 10.28 -9.07
C PRO A 80 -15.29 10.10 -7.82
N PHE A 81 -15.75 10.57 -6.65
CA PHE A 81 -15.01 10.40 -5.41
C PHE A 81 -14.88 8.93 -4.99
N LEU A 82 -15.96 8.15 -5.09
CA LEU A 82 -15.93 6.72 -4.77
C LEU A 82 -15.01 5.95 -5.71
N ASP A 83 -15.06 6.25 -7.01
CA ASP A 83 -14.21 5.61 -8.02
C ASP A 83 -12.72 5.93 -7.76
N TYR A 84 -12.41 7.19 -7.44
CA TYR A 84 -11.06 7.60 -7.08
C TYR A 84 -10.54 6.83 -5.85
N MET A 85 -11.31 6.85 -4.75
CA MET A 85 -10.88 6.23 -3.48
C MET A 85 -10.71 4.71 -3.61
N THR A 86 -11.64 4.05 -4.30
CA THR A 86 -11.59 2.58 -4.47
C THR A 86 -10.49 2.15 -5.44
N THR A 87 -10.23 2.92 -6.49
CA THR A 87 -9.12 2.68 -7.42
C THR A 87 -7.78 2.81 -6.71
N MET A 88 -7.59 3.87 -5.91
CA MET A 88 -6.38 4.03 -5.09
C MET A 88 -6.17 2.86 -4.14
N TYR A 89 -7.21 2.46 -3.40
CA TYR A 89 -7.11 1.35 -2.45
C TYR A 89 -6.76 0.03 -3.14
N ARG A 90 -7.45 -0.29 -4.24
CA ARG A 90 -7.18 -1.48 -5.06
C ARG A 90 -5.73 -1.53 -5.52
N ARG A 91 -5.21 -0.40 -6.01
CA ARG A 91 -3.82 -0.28 -6.44
C ARG A 91 -2.83 -0.53 -5.29
N MET A 92 -2.97 0.20 -4.18
CA MET A 92 -2.07 0.04 -3.03
C MET A 92 -2.12 -1.39 -2.46
N LEU A 93 -3.31 -1.99 -2.41
CA LEU A 93 -3.46 -3.36 -1.92
C LEU A 93 -2.77 -4.38 -2.84
N ASN A 94 -2.91 -4.24 -4.17
CA ASN A 94 -2.17 -5.06 -5.13
C ASN A 94 -0.65 -4.93 -4.90
N GLU A 95 -0.13 -3.71 -4.82
CA GLU A 95 1.30 -3.44 -4.59
C GLU A 95 1.80 -4.10 -3.29
N HIS A 96 1.01 -4.07 -2.22
CA HIS A 96 1.37 -4.71 -0.96
C HIS A 96 1.26 -6.23 -0.99
N LEU A 97 0.29 -6.80 -1.71
CA LEU A 97 0.19 -8.25 -1.89
C LEU A 97 1.41 -8.78 -2.64
N ASP A 98 1.78 -8.13 -3.74
CA ASP A 98 2.94 -8.52 -4.53
C ASP A 98 4.23 -8.39 -3.73
N GLY A 99 4.43 -7.26 -3.03
CA GLY A 99 5.62 -7.05 -2.20
C GLY A 99 5.73 -8.04 -1.02
N MET A 100 4.63 -8.29 -0.29
CA MET A 100 4.64 -9.24 0.82
C MET A 100 4.74 -10.69 0.36
N GLY A 101 4.09 -11.03 -0.76
CA GLY A 101 4.18 -12.34 -1.40
C GLY A 101 5.63 -12.64 -1.74
N GLU A 102 6.28 -11.71 -2.42
CA GLU A 102 7.71 -11.78 -2.69
C GLU A 102 8.54 -11.99 -1.42
N GLU A 103 8.37 -11.14 -0.40
CA GLU A 103 9.21 -11.15 0.80
C GLU A 103 9.16 -12.49 1.52
N ARG A 104 8.05 -13.20 1.35
CA ARG A 104 7.76 -14.48 1.98
C ARG A 104 7.93 -15.67 1.03
N GLY A 105 8.31 -15.45 -0.23
CA GLY A 105 8.40 -16.48 -1.25
C GLY A 105 7.05 -17.16 -1.56
N ILE A 106 5.95 -16.42 -1.47
CA ILE A 106 4.58 -16.86 -1.70
C ILE A 106 4.10 -16.31 -3.03
N ASP A 107 3.65 -17.20 -3.93
CA ASP A 107 2.94 -16.81 -5.14
C ASP A 107 1.53 -16.32 -4.79
N VAL A 108 1.27 -15.04 -5.07
CA VAL A 108 -0.01 -14.36 -4.83
C VAL A 108 -0.83 -14.17 -6.11
N GLY A 109 -0.38 -14.75 -7.23
CA GLY A 109 -0.97 -14.59 -8.56
C GLY A 109 -0.55 -13.31 -9.26
N ASP A 110 -0.98 -13.14 -10.51
CA ASP A 110 -0.72 -11.92 -11.28
C ASP A 110 -1.64 -10.78 -10.83
N SER A 111 -1.05 -9.60 -10.57
CA SER A 111 -1.82 -8.37 -10.38
C SER A 111 -2.58 -8.01 -11.66
N GLU A 112 -3.86 -7.64 -11.50
CA GLU A 112 -4.68 -7.11 -12.61
C GLU A 112 -4.12 -5.81 -13.21
N LEU A 113 -3.22 -5.15 -12.50
CA LEU A 113 -2.56 -3.91 -12.90
C LEU A 113 -1.19 -4.18 -13.56
N ALA A 114 -0.78 -5.43 -13.74
CA ALA A 114 0.55 -5.80 -14.25
C ALA A 114 0.90 -5.14 -15.59
N GLU A 115 -0.05 -5.04 -16.52
CA GLU A 115 0.17 -4.37 -17.82
C GLU A 115 0.36 -2.86 -17.66
N GLU A 116 -0.43 -2.22 -16.79
CA GLU A 116 -0.31 -0.79 -16.49
C GLU A 116 1.03 -0.46 -15.82
N TYR A 117 1.44 -1.30 -14.87
CA TYR A 117 2.74 -1.17 -14.21
C TYR A 117 3.91 -1.32 -15.18
N LYS A 118 3.84 -2.32 -16.07
CA LYS A 118 4.83 -2.53 -17.13
C LYS A 118 4.90 -1.32 -18.06
N ALA A 119 3.75 -0.76 -18.46
CA ALA A 119 3.68 0.43 -19.31
C ALA A 119 4.23 1.68 -18.61
N ALA A 120 4.04 1.79 -17.30
CA ALA A 120 4.53 2.90 -16.47
C ALA A 120 5.97 2.71 -15.96
N GLY A 121 6.67 1.62 -16.33
CA GLY A 121 8.04 1.34 -15.90
C GLY A 121 8.16 1.04 -14.40
N VAL A 122 7.05 0.66 -13.75
CA VAL A 122 6.96 0.35 -12.34
C VAL A 122 7.48 -1.08 -12.11
N LYS A 123 8.57 -1.22 -11.34
CA LYS A 123 8.98 -2.53 -10.85
C LYS A 123 8.12 -2.92 -9.65
N ILE A 124 7.28 -3.92 -9.83
CA ILE A 124 6.52 -4.54 -8.75
C ILE A 124 7.14 -5.86 -8.40
N GLY A 125 7.50 -6.00 -7.12
CA GLY A 125 8.25 -7.15 -6.62
C GLY A 125 9.70 -7.14 -7.14
N ARG A 126 10.66 -7.10 -6.22
CA ARG A 126 12.11 -7.30 -6.41
C ARG A 126 12.48 -8.68 -7.01
N LEU A 127 11.54 -9.61 -7.22
CA LEU A 127 11.78 -11.01 -7.59
C LEU A 127 11.50 -11.33 -9.05
N LYS A 128 10.82 -10.47 -9.82
CA LYS A 128 10.68 -10.69 -11.28
C LYS A 128 11.99 -10.51 -12.06
N ASP A 129 13.08 -10.12 -11.38
CA ASP A 129 14.44 -10.09 -11.96
C ASP A 129 15.27 -11.36 -11.68
N ALA A 130 14.77 -12.34 -10.89
CA ALA A 130 15.53 -13.55 -10.53
C ALA A 130 15.52 -14.65 -11.60
N ASP A 131 14.57 -14.63 -12.55
CA ASP A 131 14.44 -15.69 -13.56
C ASP A 131 15.31 -15.50 -14.82
N THR A 132 16.06 -14.39 -14.93
CA THR A 132 17.00 -14.19 -16.04
C THR A 132 18.46 -14.49 -15.70
N THR A 133 18.81 -14.70 -14.43
CA THR A 133 20.21 -14.99 -14.02
C THR A 133 20.46 -16.44 -13.62
N ALA A 134 19.42 -17.22 -13.33
CA ALA A 134 19.57 -18.66 -13.03
C ALA A 134 19.73 -19.53 -14.30
N ALA A 135 19.24 -19.07 -15.46
CA ALA A 135 19.33 -19.82 -16.72
C ALA A 135 20.68 -19.67 -17.46
N ALA A 136 21.52 -18.69 -17.10
CA ALA A 136 22.78 -18.41 -17.78
C ALA A 136 24.03 -18.97 -17.07
N ALA A 137 23.86 -19.73 -15.98
CA ALA A 137 24.96 -20.26 -15.17
C ALA A 137 25.24 -21.76 -15.40
N ASN A 138 24.59 -22.40 -16.38
CA ASN A 138 24.78 -23.82 -16.74
C ASN A 138 24.95 -24.02 -18.26
N GLU A 139 25.80 -23.22 -18.90
CA GLU A 139 26.39 -23.57 -20.21
C GLU A 139 27.91 -23.41 -20.18
#